data_AF-A0A0C9UEB4-F1
#
_entry.id   AF-A0A0C9UEB4-F1
#
_cell.length_a   1.000
_cell.length_b   1.000
_cell.length_c   1.000
_cell.angle_alpha   90.00
_cell.angle_beta   90.00
_cell.angle_gamma   90.00
#
_symmetry.space_group_name_H-M   'P 1'
#
loop_
_entity.id
_entity.type
_entity.pdbx_description
1 polymer ?
#
loop_
_entity_poly.entity_id
_entity_poly.type
_entity_poly.pdbx_seq_one_letter_code
_entity_poly.pdbx_strand_id
1 'polypeptide(L)'
;MTFIRDTFSVKTCIGVTKLLKDCTAWELLNLNVSTVLDLQDRLHSEYSISPEFLDKVMSKYIIQSINKDTLMQRWGLTQQPVVLSPSTNHYSWPKAAGETTDLSYN
;
A
#
# COMPACT_ATOMS: atom_id res chain seq x y z
N MET A 1 2.83 -7.73 15.07
CA MET A 1 3.46 -8.61 14.07
C MET A 1 4.97 -8.39 14.08
N THR A 2 5.64 -8.65 15.21
CA THR A 2 7.08 -8.43 15.33
C THR A 2 7.89 -9.63 14.86
N PHE A 3 7.27 -10.81 14.77
CA PHE A 3 7.98 -12.06 14.48
C PHE A 3 8.36 -12.27 13.00
N ILE A 4 7.58 -11.72 12.05
CA ILE A 4 7.91 -11.78 10.60
C ILE A 4 8.84 -10.66 10.15
N ARG A 5 9.07 -9.67 11.02
CA ARG A 5 9.73 -8.40 10.68
C ARG A 5 11.16 -8.62 10.14
N ASP A 6 11.87 -9.58 10.69
CA ASP A 6 13.29 -9.84 10.39
C ASP A 6 13.51 -10.90 9.32
N THR A 7 12.44 -11.52 8.80
CA THR A 7 12.49 -12.61 7.81
C THR A 7 11.72 -12.30 6.53
N PHE A 8 10.68 -11.46 6.61
CA PHE A 8 9.83 -11.18 5.46
C PHE A 8 10.46 -10.16 4.52
N SER A 9 10.75 -10.60 3.29
CA SER A 9 11.36 -9.79 2.24
C SER A 9 10.43 -9.56 1.07
N VAL A 10 10.66 -8.47 0.32
CA VAL A 10 9.94 -8.11 -0.90
C VAL A 10 10.92 -7.73 -1.99
N LYS A 11 10.47 -7.87 -3.25
CA LYS A 11 11.20 -7.42 -4.43
C LYS A 11 10.83 -5.96 -4.69
N THR A 12 11.83 -5.07 -4.61
CA THR A 12 11.68 -3.64 -4.92
C THR A 12 11.38 -3.41 -6.41
N CYS A 13 10.97 -2.19 -6.77
CA CYS A 13 10.69 -1.78 -8.16
C CYS A 13 11.81 -2.16 -9.15
N ILE A 14 13.07 -2.01 -8.71
CA ILE A 14 14.27 -2.29 -9.52
C ILE A 14 14.70 -3.77 -9.49
N GLY A 15 13.94 -4.63 -8.82
CA GLY A 15 14.17 -6.07 -8.76
C GLY A 15 15.08 -6.56 -7.63
N VAL A 16 15.55 -5.67 -6.74
CA VAL A 16 16.37 -6.03 -5.58
C VAL A 16 15.48 -6.55 -4.45
N THR A 17 15.84 -7.70 -3.86
CA THR A 17 15.15 -8.25 -2.67
C THR A 17 15.67 -7.57 -1.40
N LYS A 18 14.76 -7.04 -0.58
CA LYS A 18 15.06 -6.42 0.73
C LYS A 18 14.03 -6.87 1.77
N LEU A 19 14.40 -6.87 3.05
CA LEU A 19 13.41 -7.03 4.12
C LEU A 19 12.40 -5.90 4.05
N LEU A 20 11.11 -6.20 4.21
CA LEU A 20 10.04 -5.20 4.10
C LEU A 20 10.28 -4.02 5.07
N LYS A 21 10.82 -4.31 6.26
CA LYS A 21 11.17 -3.29 7.28
C LYS A 21 12.32 -2.36 6.88
N ASP A 22 13.17 -2.80 5.95
CA ASP A 22 14.39 -2.08 5.53
C ASP A 22 14.18 -1.31 4.22
N CYS A 23 13.01 -1.46 3.60
CA CYS A 23 12.60 -0.63 2.48
C CYS A 23 12.34 0.81 2.93
N THR A 24 12.84 1.76 2.14
CA THR A 24 12.46 3.17 2.29
C THR A 24 10.99 3.37 1.95
N ALA A 25 10.38 4.46 2.43
CA ALA A 25 8.99 4.79 2.09
C ALA A 25 8.78 4.89 0.57
N TRP A 26 9.77 5.41 -0.17
CA TRP A 26 9.72 5.47 -1.63
C TRP A 26 9.72 4.09 -2.30
N GLU A 27 10.54 3.15 -1.81
CA GLU A 27 10.56 1.79 -2.34
C GLU A 27 9.24 1.05 -2.07
N LEU A 28 8.62 1.28 -0.92
CA LEU A 28 7.31 0.70 -0.58
C LEU A 28 6.17 1.26 -1.45
N LEU A 29 6.20 2.55 -1.77
CA LEU A 29 5.22 3.18 -2.65
C LEU A 29 5.33 2.77 -4.13
N ASN A 30 6.45 2.15 -4.52
CA ASN A 30 6.75 1.77 -5.91
C ASN A 30 6.92 0.25 -6.09
N LEU A 31 6.42 -0.57 -5.16
CA LEU A 31 6.39 -2.03 -5.36
C LEU A 31 5.57 -2.38 -6.61
N ASN A 32 5.96 -3.45 -7.30
CA ASN A 32 5.20 -3.92 -8.45
C ASN A 32 3.82 -4.42 -8.01
N VAL A 33 2.81 -4.25 -8.86
CA VAL A 33 1.43 -4.72 -8.61
C VAL A 33 1.42 -6.20 -8.23
N SER A 34 2.15 -7.07 -8.94
CA SER A 34 2.20 -8.49 -8.60
C SER A 34 2.76 -8.72 -7.20
N THR A 35 3.82 -7.99 -6.83
CA THR A 35 4.44 -8.10 -5.50
C THR A 35 3.47 -7.70 -4.39
N VAL A 36 2.61 -6.69 -4.61
CA VAL A 36 1.61 -6.25 -3.63
C VAL A 36 0.49 -7.29 -3.50
N LEU A 37 0.00 -7.83 -4.61
CA LEU A 37 -1.05 -8.86 -4.61
C LEU A 37 -0.57 -10.16 -3.96
N ASP A 38 0.69 -10.55 -4.19
CA ASP A 38 1.27 -11.77 -3.62
C ASP A 38 1.49 -11.70 -2.10
N LEU A 39 1.40 -10.52 -1.46
CA LEU A 39 1.71 -10.38 -0.03
C LEU A 39 0.82 -11.25 0.86
N GLN A 40 -0.48 -11.33 0.58
CA GLN A 40 -1.43 -12.09 1.38
C GLN A 40 -1.13 -13.60 1.30
N ASP A 41 -0.95 -14.12 0.10
CA ASP A 41 -0.63 -15.53 -0.15
C ASP A 41 0.74 -15.92 0.41
N ARG A 42 1.72 -15.01 0.35
CA ARG A 42 3.05 -15.22 0.94
C ARG A 42 3.02 -15.24 2.46
N LEU A 43 2.25 -14.36 3.09
CA LEU A 43 2.09 -14.38 4.55
C LEU A 43 1.42 -15.67 5.02
N HIS A 44 0.46 -16.18 4.24
CA HIS A 44 -0.17 -17.47 4.51
C HIS A 44 0.79 -18.64 4.33
N SER A 45 1.48 -18.73 3.19
CA SER A 45 2.36 -19.86 2.86
C SER A 45 3.65 -19.89 3.66
N GLU A 46 4.30 -18.74 3.89
CA GLU A 46 5.60 -18.66 4.59
C GLU A 46 5.45 -18.72 6.12
N TYR A 47 4.33 -18.23 6.68
CA TYR A 47 4.16 -18.08 8.13
C TYR A 47 2.88 -18.69 8.70
N SER A 48 2.08 -19.38 7.87
CA SER A 48 0.79 -19.95 8.26
C SER A 48 -0.18 -18.93 8.88
N ILE A 49 -0.07 -17.66 8.47
CA ILE A 49 -0.98 -16.61 8.90
C ILE A 49 -2.33 -16.84 8.19
N SER A 50 -3.41 -16.97 8.95
CA SER A 50 -4.74 -17.13 8.35
C SER A 50 -5.21 -15.80 7.71
N PRO A 51 -5.93 -15.85 6.58
CA PRO A 51 -6.50 -14.66 5.97
C PRO A 51 -7.38 -13.85 6.94
N GLU A 52 -8.18 -14.53 7.76
CA GLU A 52 -9.09 -13.88 8.73
C GLU A 52 -8.31 -13.13 9.82
N PHE A 53 -7.19 -13.69 10.28
CA PHE A 53 -6.32 -13.01 11.22
C PHE A 53 -5.65 -11.80 10.57
N LEU A 54 -5.16 -11.95 9.34
CA LEU A 54 -4.52 -10.88 8.59
C LEU A 54 -5.50 -9.71 8.39
N ASP A 55 -6.70 -9.96 7.90
CA ASP A 55 -7.74 -8.95 7.70
C ASP A 55 -8.09 -8.21 8.99
N LYS A 56 -8.28 -8.96 10.08
CA LYS A 56 -8.57 -8.39 11.39
C LYS A 56 -7.47 -7.44 11.87
N VAL A 57 -6.20 -7.78 11.66
CA VAL A 57 -5.07 -6.93 12.06
C VAL A 57 -4.91 -5.74 11.11
N MET A 58 -5.00 -5.97 9.79
CA MET A 58 -4.80 -4.95 8.76
C MET A 58 -5.88 -3.88 8.75
N SER A 59 -7.10 -4.19 9.19
CA SER A 59 -8.18 -3.21 9.35
C SER A 59 -7.81 -1.98 10.21
N LYS A 60 -6.75 -2.05 11.02
CA LYS A 60 -6.29 -0.92 11.84
C LYS A 60 -5.26 -0.03 11.14
N TYR A 61 -4.74 -0.45 9.98
CA TYR A 61 -3.59 0.17 9.32
C TYR A 61 -3.86 0.57 7.86
N ILE A 62 -4.84 -0.05 7.20
CA ILE A 62 -5.15 0.23 5.79
C ILE A 62 -5.94 1.54 5.63
N ILE A 63 -5.78 2.18 4.48
CA ILE A 63 -6.38 3.49 4.16
C ILE A 63 -7.91 3.48 4.19
N GLN A 64 -8.55 2.32 3.99
CA GLN A 64 -10.01 2.15 4.11
C GLN A 64 -10.51 2.45 5.53
N SER A 65 -9.64 2.39 6.54
CA SER A 65 -10.00 2.58 7.95
C SER A 65 -9.39 3.83 8.57
N ILE A 66 -8.18 4.23 8.17
CA ILE A 66 -7.48 5.39 8.76
C ILE A 66 -7.35 6.58 7.82
N ASN A 67 -7.84 6.47 6.57
CA ASN A 67 -7.68 7.47 5.51
C ASN A 67 -6.21 7.61 5.04
N LYS A 68 -6.01 7.91 3.75
CA LYS A 68 -4.68 8.07 3.14
C LYS A 68 -3.87 9.20 3.77
N ASP A 69 -4.50 10.33 4.11
CA ASP A 69 -3.76 11.53 4.52
C ASP A 69 -3.19 11.39 5.92
N THR A 70 -3.91 10.71 6.82
CA THR A 70 -3.38 10.30 8.14
C THR A 70 -2.16 9.40 8.00
N LEU A 71 -2.21 8.43 7.08
CA LEU A 71 -1.07 7.56 6.79
C LEU A 71 0.09 8.39 6.24
N MET A 72 -0.15 9.24 5.25
CA MET A 72 0.88 10.10 4.67
C MET A 72 1.55 11.00 5.70
N GLN A 73 0.78 11.66 6.57
CA GLN A 73 1.30 12.48 7.65
C GLN A 73 2.18 11.67 8.62
N ARG A 74 1.72 10.48 9.01
CA ARG A 74 2.47 9.58 9.90
C ARG A 74 3.83 9.17 9.33
N TRP A 75 3.92 9.05 8.00
CA TRP A 75 5.14 8.64 7.30
C TRP A 75 5.93 9.82 6.70
N GLY A 76 5.52 11.07 6.99
CA GLY A 76 6.19 12.27 6.48
C GLY A 76 6.11 12.43 4.96
N LEU A 77 5.09 11.85 4.31
CA LEU A 77 4.89 11.90 2.88
C LEU A 77 4.14 13.19 2.51
N THR A 78 4.82 14.09 1.79
CA THR A 78 4.25 15.39 1.38
C THR A 78 3.67 15.37 -0.04
N GLN A 79 4.12 14.44 -0.88
CA GLN A 79 3.70 14.36 -2.28
C GLN A 79 2.50 13.44 -2.42
N GLN A 80 1.39 13.97 -2.93
CA GLN A 80 0.19 13.19 -3.23
C GLN A 80 0.45 12.25 -4.43
N PRO A 81 0.05 10.97 -4.36
CA PRO A 81 0.01 10.10 -5.53
C PRO A 81 -0.89 10.70 -6.62
N VAL A 82 -0.54 10.50 -7.89
CA VAL A 82 -1.27 11.05 -9.03
C VAL A 82 -1.68 9.97 -10.02
N VAL A 83 -2.81 10.21 -10.69
CA VAL A 83 -3.22 9.44 -11.87
C VAL A 83 -2.85 10.25 -13.11
N LEU A 84 -1.99 9.69 -13.96
CA LEU A 84 -1.67 10.29 -15.26
C LEU A 84 -2.65 9.77 -16.31
N SER A 85 -3.30 10.69 -17.02
CA SER A 85 -4.35 10.38 -18.01
C SER A 85 -4.29 11.38 -19.17
N PRO A 86 -4.73 11.01 -20.39
CA PRO A 86 -4.80 11.95 -21.52
C PRO A 86 -5.67 13.17 -21.19
N SER A 87 -5.33 14.33 -21.77
CA SER A 87 -6.10 15.57 -21.57
C SER A 87 -7.54 15.47 -22.08
N THR A 88 -7.80 14.58 -23.04
CA THR A 88 -9.12 14.30 -23.63
C THR A 88 -9.77 13.06 -23.02
N ASN A 89 -9.42 12.71 -21.78
CA ASN A 89 -10.03 11.57 -21.10
C ASN A 89 -11.53 11.78 -20.88
N HIS A 90 -12.25 10.67 -20.69
CA HIS A 90 -13.66 10.74 -20.38
C HIS A 90 -13.88 11.38 -19.00
N TYR A 91 -14.94 12.17 -18.85
CA TYR A 91 -15.26 12.92 -17.62
C TYR A 91 -15.31 12.06 -16.34
N SER A 92 -15.56 10.75 -16.47
CA SER A 92 -15.52 9.82 -15.33
C SER A 92 -14.17 9.79 -14.60
N TRP A 93 -13.05 10.05 -15.28
CA TRP A 93 -11.72 10.04 -14.69
C TRP A 93 -11.49 11.19 -13.69
N PRO A 94 -11.63 12.48 -14.08
CA PRO A 94 -11.50 13.57 -13.13
C PRO A 94 -12.58 13.55 -12.04
N LYS A 95 -13.80 13.09 -12.37
CA LYS A 95 -14.85 12.91 -11.36
C LYS A 95 -14.44 11.90 -10.28
N ALA A 96 -13.97 10.72 -10.66
CA ALA A 96 -13.53 9.69 -9.71
C ALA A 96 -12.35 10.16 -8.85
N ALA A 97 -11.42 10.94 -9.44
CA ALA A 97 -10.33 11.54 -8.69
C ALA A 97 -10.82 12.55 -7.63
N GLY A 98 -11.82 13.38 -7.97
CA GLY A 98 -12.47 14.28 -7.01
C GLY A 98 -13.14 13.52 -5.86
N GLU A 99 -14.00 12.56 -6.18
CA GLU A 99 -14.72 11.76 -5.18
C GLU A 99 -13.77 10.99 -4.23
N THR A 100 -12.71 10.40 -4.78
CA THR A 100 -11.72 9.66 -3.98
C THR A 100 -10.91 10.60 -3.08
N THR A 101 -10.69 11.85 -3.51
CA THR A 101 -9.99 12.87 -2.72
C THR A 101 -10.89 13.41 -1.61
N ASP A 102 -12.19 13.60 -1.85
CA ASP A 102 -13.12 14.08 -0.81
C ASP A 102 -13.32 13.05 0.31
N LEU A 103 -13.26 11.75 -0.02
CA LEU A 103 -13.26 10.67 0.99
C LEU A 103 -12.01 10.68 1.89
N SER A 104 -10.94 11.39 1.49
CA SER A 104 -9.74 11.58 2.30
C SER A 104 -9.72 12.82 3.19
N TYR A 105 -10.83 13.57 3.28
CA TYR A 105 -10.94 14.72 4.20
C TYR A 105 -11.97 14.53 5.33
N ASN A 106 -12.62 13.37 5.41
CA ASN A 106 -13.48 12.97 6.54
C ASN A 106 -12.73 12.10 7.55
#